data_AF-A0AAW6CJW2-F1
#
_entry.id   AF-A0AAW6CJW2-F1
#
_cell.length_a   1.000
_cell.length_b   1.000
_cell.length_c   1.000
_cell.angle_alpha   90.00
_cell.angle_beta   90.00
_cell.angle_gamma   90.00
#
_symmetry.space_group_name_H-M   'P 1'
#
loop_
_entity.id
_entity.type
_entity.pdbx_description
1 polymer ?
#
loop_
_entity_poly.entity_id
_entity_poly.type
_entity_poly.pdbx_seq_one_letter_code
_entity_poly.pdbx_strand_id
1 'polypeptide(L)'
;MTENQLRQKVADIINTWVGATKGSAKHLEILEIYNSHKPLARGYKMQVKDAYCAATVSAAYIKAGIAEYTGTECGVEKFVQIAKGKGIWVENDAHVCHVGGACVYDWDDTGKGDCTGAGDHIGIVTQVNSTAGTFVVTEGNMSGGKVGKRTMAINGKYIRGFICPDFAAIAKKLGGTSGGTATAGGPTVYTVKSGDTLSKIASTYGTTVDTLAEINAIQNRNLIRAGQVLMLQDTPQAAADKLEALGVINSPDYWADAAEAGKVQYLEILLKKAAQTITKAKPRTGTPQEGVAALVAAGVINTPDYWLANYDTFPSLDLLLCALGGAVK
;
A
#
# COMPACT_ATOMS: atom_id res chain seq x y z
N MET A 1 -6.68 0.68 3.68
CA MET A 1 -5.25 0.37 3.81
C MET A 1 -5.11 -1.13 3.91
N THR A 2 -4.67 -1.76 2.82
CA THR A 2 -4.30 -3.18 2.77
C THR A 2 -2.99 -3.42 3.52
N GLU A 3 -2.63 -4.69 3.72
CA GLU A 3 -1.32 -5.07 4.29
C GLU A 3 -0.17 -4.42 3.51
N ASN A 4 -0.15 -4.58 2.18
CA ASN A 4 0.91 -4.05 1.31
C ASN A 4 0.97 -2.52 1.35
N GLN A 5 -0.18 -1.84 1.38
CA GLN A 5 -0.22 -0.38 1.54
C GLN A 5 0.34 0.07 2.89
N LEU A 6 0.05 -0.65 3.98
CA LEU A 6 0.59 -0.31 5.30
C LEU A 6 2.10 -0.55 5.37
N ARG A 7 2.58 -1.66 4.81
CA ARG A 7 4.01 -1.97 4.68
C ARG A 7 4.73 -0.87 3.90
N GLN A 8 4.20 -0.50 2.74
CA GLN A 8 4.77 0.54 1.89
C GLN A 8 4.74 1.91 2.59
N LYS A 9 3.66 2.26 3.28
CA LYS A 9 3.56 3.49 4.07
C LYS A 9 4.70 3.65 5.07
N VAL A 10 5.06 2.59 5.80
CA VAL A 10 6.19 2.60 6.73
C VAL A 10 7.51 2.86 5.99
N ALA A 11 7.72 2.16 4.87
CA ALA A 11 8.94 2.30 4.07
C ALA A 11 9.07 3.70 3.45
N ASP A 12 7.98 4.26 2.94
CA ASP A 12 7.95 5.61 2.38
C ASP A 12 8.28 6.66 3.44
N ILE A 13 7.66 6.56 4.62
CA ILE A 13 7.94 7.46 5.75
C ILE A 13 9.42 7.50 6.06
N ILE A 14 10.06 6.36 6.32
CA ILE A 14 11.47 6.36 6.69
C ILE A 14 12.38 6.79 5.52
N ASN A 15 11.98 6.50 4.28
CA ASN A 15 12.70 6.93 3.08
C ASN A 15 12.70 8.45 2.89
N THR A 16 11.67 9.17 3.34
CA THR A 16 11.68 10.65 3.32
C THR A 16 12.84 11.24 4.13
N TRP A 17 13.31 10.51 5.14
CA TRP A 17 14.40 10.96 6.00
C TRP A 17 15.80 10.63 5.47
N VAL A 18 15.93 9.89 4.37
CA VAL A 18 17.24 9.63 3.74
C VAL A 18 17.97 10.95 3.47
N GLY A 19 19.26 10.96 3.81
CA GLY A 19 20.12 12.14 3.75
C GLY A 19 20.04 13.05 4.99
N ALA A 20 19.19 12.76 5.97
CA ALA A 20 19.24 13.45 7.26
C ALA A 20 20.62 13.23 7.90
N THR A 21 21.20 14.29 8.43
CA THR A 21 22.40 14.25 9.30
C THR A 21 22.03 14.73 10.69
N LYS A 22 22.81 14.34 11.69
CA LYS A 22 22.61 14.75 13.08
C LYS A 22 22.55 16.27 13.21
N GLY A 23 21.40 16.77 13.66
CA GLY A 23 21.08 18.20 13.81
C GLY A 23 20.38 18.84 12.61
N SER A 24 20.28 18.15 11.47
CA SER A 24 19.49 18.62 10.32
C SER A 24 17.98 18.70 10.63
N ALA A 25 17.24 19.47 9.83
CA ALA A 25 15.79 19.58 9.95
C ALA A 25 15.08 18.21 9.94
N LYS A 26 15.48 17.30 9.04
CA LYS A 26 14.95 15.93 8.99
C LYS A 26 15.27 15.12 10.26
N HIS A 27 16.47 15.30 10.84
CA HIS A 27 16.80 14.67 12.12
C HIS A 27 15.95 15.21 13.27
N LEU A 28 15.73 16.52 13.30
CA LEU A 28 14.87 17.16 14.30
C LEU A 28 13.41 16.69 14.17
N GLU A 29 12.91 16.49 12.94
CA GLU A 29 11.58 15.90 12.70
C GLU A 29 11.47 14.49 13.30
N ILE A 30 12.48 13.63 13.09
CA ILE A 30 12.52 12.28 13.69
C ILE A 30 12.43 12.37 15.22
N LEU A 31 13.26 13.23 15.83
CA LEU A 31 13.28 13.38 17.28
C LEU A 31 11.96 13.96 17.80
N GLU A 32 11.33 14.88 17.08
CA GLU A 32 10.05 15.46 17.45
C GLU A 32 8.95 14.39 17.45
N ILE A 33 8.83 13.60 16.38
CA ILE A 33 7.85 12.51 16.29
C ILE A 33 8.04 11.52 17.44
N TYR A 34 9.29 11.09 17.69
CA TYR A 34 9.60 10.17 18.77
C TYR A 34 9.27 10.75 20.15
N ASN A 35 9.73 11.98 20.43
CA ASN A 35 9.59 12.61 21.74
C ASN A 35 8.16 13.03 22.06
N SER A 36 7.33 13.26 21.05
CA SER A 36 5.92 13.63 21.21
C SER A 36 5.01 12.43 21.43
N HIS A 37 5.48 11.20 21.19
CA HIS A 37 4.76 9.99 21.56
C HIS A 37 4.92 9.68 23.06
N LYS A 38 3.80 9.49 23.76
CA LYS A 38 3.75 9.25 25.21
C LYS A 38 3.14 7.88 25.54
N PRO A 39 3.61 7.21 26.62
CA PRO A 39 4.75 7.60 27.46
C PRO A 39 6.09 7.48 26.72
N LEU A 40 7.12 8.18 27.19
CA LEU A 40 8.47 8.03 26.66
C LEU A 40 9.01 6.65 27.05
N ALA A 41 9.51 5.86 26.09
CA ALA A 41 9.91 4.46 26.30
C ALA A 41 10.88 4.23 27.48
N ARG A 42 11.74 5.22 27.78
CA ARG A 42 12.67 5.22 28.92
C ARG A 42 12.46 6.36 29.91
N GLY A 43 11.31 7.04 29.87
CA GLY A 43 11.11 8.29 30.60
C GLY A 43 12.05 9.43 30.16
N TYR A 44 12.79 9.24 29.06
CA TYR A 44 13.85 10.13 28.59
C TYR A 44 13.48 10.76 27.25
N LYS A 45 13.66 12.08 27.14
CA LYS A 45 13.50 12.85 25.90
C LYS A 45 14.81 12.81 25.12
N MET A 46 14.79 12.20 23.94
CA MET A 46 15.95 12.10 23.05
C MET A 46 16.47 13.47 22.65
N GLN A 47 17.79 13.62 22.70
CA GLN A 47 18.54 14.83 22.36
C GLN A 47 19.28 14.66 21.03
N VAL A 48 19.67 15.77 20.42
CA VAL A 48 20.37 15.77 19.13
C VAL A 48 21.64 14.94 19.14
N LYS A 49 22.37 14.91 20.26
CA LYS A 49 23.64 14.18 20.37
C LYS A 49 23.48 12.66 20.45
N ASP A 50 22.30 12.17 20.80
CA ASP A 50 22.08 10.76 21.13
C ASP A 50 22.19 9.85 19.88
N ALA A 51 22.44 8.57 20.10
CA ALA A 51 22.34 7.56 19.05
C ALA A 51 20.85 7.32 18.76
N TYR A 52 20.44 7.44 17.50
CA TYR A 52 19.02 7.57 17.17
C TYR A 52 18.50 6.48 16.21
N CYS A 53 19.22 5.37 16.00
CA CYS A 53 18.79 4.29 15.10
C CYS A 53 17.42 3.70 15.48
N ALA A 54 17.26 3.22 16.72
CA ALA A 54 15.98 2.71 17.22
C ALA A 54 14.91 3.82 17.32
N ALA A 55 15.30 5.05 17.64
CA ALA A 55 14.39 6.18 17.65
C ALA A 55 13.85 6.50 16.23
N THR A 56 14.65 6.34 15.18
CA THR A 56 14.20 6.48 13.78
C THR A 56 13.16 5.41 13.43
N VAL A 57 13.41 4.16 13.79
CA VAL A 57 12.44 3.06 13.55
C VAL A 57 11.14 3.32 14.32
N SER A 58 11.24 3.67 15.60
CA SER A 58 10.10 4.05 16.43
C SER A 58 9.33 5.23 15.84
N ALA A 59 10.01 6.29 15.40
CA ALA A 59 9.38 7.45 14.78
C ALA A 59 8.62 7.07 13.49
N ALA A 60 9.18 6.18 12.66
CA ALA A 60 8.51 5.69 11.48
C ALA A 60 7.23 4.92 11.82
N TYR A 61 7.28 4.03 12.83
CA TYR A 61 6.10 3.29 13.30
C TYR A 61 5.05 4.19 13.98
N ILE A 62 5.47 5.21 14.72
CA ILE A 62 4.59 6.25 15.27
C ILE A 62 3.88 6.99 14.14
N LYS A 63 4.63 7.52 13.17
CA LYS A 63 4.07 8.29 12.04
C LYS A 63 3.19 7.41 11.13
N ALA A 64 3.48 6.11 11.03
CA ALA A 64 2.65 5.16 10.31
C ALA A 64 1.34 4.81 11.05
N GLY A 65 1.26 5.06 12.36
CA GLY A 65 0.11 4.74 13.21
C GLY A 65 0.11 3.31 13.75
N ILE A 66 1.28 2.65 13.81
CA ILE A 66 1.40 1.24 14.23
C ILE A 66 2.20 1.02 15.52
N ALA A 67 2.62 2.10 16.18
CA ALA A 67 3.42 2.06 17.41
C ALA A 67 2.81 1.19 18.54
N GLU A 68 1.48 1.11 18.65
CA GLU A 68 0.81 0.22 19.60
C GLU A 68 1.15 -1.26 19.37
N TYR A 69 1.26 -1.65 18.11
CA TYR A 69 1.49 -3.03 17.68
C TYR A 69 2.97 -3.38 17.62
N THR A 70 3.84 -2.40 17.34
CA THR A 70 5.29 -2.61 17.26
C THR A 70 5.99 -2.37 18.60
N GLY A 71 5.42 -1.51 19.44
CA GLY A 71 6.15 -0.85 20.53
C GLY A 71 6.99 0.33 20.03
N THR A 72 7.55 1.08 20.98
CA THR A 72 8.47 2.19 20.74
C THR A 72 9.63 2.10 21.72
N GLU A 73 10.83 2.46 21.25
CA GLU A 73 12.06 2.36 22.03
C GLU A 73 13.21 3.17 21.38
N CYS A 74 14.20 3.59 22.18
CA CYS A 74 15.41 4.26 21.69
C CYS A 74 16.70 3.44 21.84
N GLY A 75 16.68 2.30 22.54
CA GLY A 75 17.77 1.32 22.57
C GLY A 75 17.42 -0.02 21.91
N VAL A 76 18.30 -0.49 21.02
CA VAL A 76 18.05 -1.64 20.14
C VAL A 76 17.68 -2.92 20.90
N GLU A 77 18.49 -3.38 21.85
CA GLU A 77 18.22 -4.61 22.59
C GLU A 77 16.89 -4.55 23.37
N LYS A 78 16.56 -3.40 23.96
CA LYS A 78 15.26 -3.25 24.64
C LYS A 78 14.10 -3.33 23.65
N PHE A 79 14.29 -2.87 22.42
CA PHE A 79 13.30 -2.99 21.35
C PHE A 79 13.09 -4.46 20.96
N VAL A 80 14.17 -5.24 20.87
CA VAL A 80 14.10 -6.70 20.67
C VAL A 80 13.27 -7.36 21.77
N GLN A 81 13.51 -7.01 23.05
CA GLN A 81 12.74 -7.58 24.16
C GLN A 81 11.24 -7.21 24.10
N ILE A 82 10.91 -5.99 23.65
CA ILE A 82 9.52 -5.59 23.41
C ILE A 82 8.90 -6.40 22.26
N ALA A 83 9.65 -6.58 21.16
CA ALA A 83 9.21 -7.39 20.02
C ALA A 83 8.97 -8.85 20.41
N LYS A 84 9.86 -9.44 21.23
CA LYS A 84 9.69 -10.78 21.83
C LYS A 84 8.42 -10.84 22.68
N GLY A 85 8.22 -9.89 23.59
CA GLY A 85 7.02 -9.84 24.44
C GLY A 85 5.70 -9.66 23.67
N LYS A 86 5.76 -9.07 22.47
CA LYS A 86 4.62 -8.92 21.56
C LYS A 86 4.46 -10.08 20.57
N GLY A 87 5.37 -11.05 20.57
CA GLY A 87 5.34 -12.20 19.64
C GLY A 87 5.63 -11.84 18.18
N ILE A 88 6.33 -10.73 17.93
CA ILE A 88 6.66 -10.22 16.59
C ILE A 88 8.16 -10.29 16.29
N TRP A 89 8.92 -11.01 17.11
CA TRP A 89 10.36 -11.20 16.92
C TRP A 89 10.65 -12.52 16.21
N VAL A 90 11.54 -12.47 15.23
CA VAL A 90 12.04 -13.63 14.49
C VAL A 90 13.56 -13.69 14.63
N GLU A 91 14.06 -14.61 15.45
CA GLU A 91 15.49 -14.89 15.65
C GLU A 91 15.98 -15.87 14.58
N ASN A 92 16.02 -15.42 13.32
CA ASN A 92 16.42 -16.24 12.18
C ASN A 92 16.92 -15.31 11.04
N ASP A 93 18.17 -15.47 10.64
CA ASP A 93 18.83 -14.66 9.62
C ASP A 93 18.43 -15.04 8.18
N ALA A 94 18.01 -16.29 7.97
CA ALA A 94 17.40 -16.78 6.74
C ALA A 94 15.94 -16.31 6.54
N HIS A 95 15.30 -15.70 7.54
CA HIS A 95 13.95 -15.19 7.40
C HIS A 95 13.89 -14.03 6.40
N VAL A 96 12.96 -14.12 5.44
CA VAL A 96 12.69 -13.03 4.51
C VAL A 96 11.72 -12.05 5.16
N CYS A 97 12.28 -11.07 5.88
CA CYS A 97 11.47 -9.98 6.41
C CYS A 97 10.94 -9.13 5.25
N HIS A 98 9.62 -9.00 5.19
CA HIS A 98 8.96 -8.19 4.18
C HIS A 98 9.13 -6.70 4.47
N VAL A 99 8.87 -5.88 3.45
CA VAL A 99 8.87 -4.41 3.56
C VAL A 99 8.03 -3.96 4.78
N GLY A 100 8.55 -2.96 5.49
CA GLY A 100 7.95 -2.39 6.70
C GLY A 100 8.38 -3.06 8.01
N GLY A 101 8.86 -4.30 7.98
CA GLY A 101 9.51 -4.90 9.15
C GLY A 101 10.88 -4.28 9.43
N ALA A 102 11.45 -4.54 10.60
CA ALA A 102 12.77 -4.02 10.97
C ALA A 102 13.82 -5.13 11.03
N CYS A 103 15.01 -4.86 10.51
CA CYS A 103 16.19 -5.70 10.65
C CYS A 103 17.01 -5.20 11.84
N VAL A 104 17.31 -6.09 12.77
CA VAL A 104 18.25 -5.83 13.88
C VAL A 104 19.59 -6.44 13.52
N TYR A 105 20.66 -5.71 13.82
CA TYR A 105 22.03 -6.14 13.55
C TYR A 105 22.76 -6.49 14.83
N ASP A 106 23.69 -7.42 14.70
CA ASP A 106 24.71 -7.73 15.68
C ASP A 106 26.04 -7.73 14.91
N TRP A 107 26.91 -6.76 15.17
CA TRP A 107 28.16 -6.59 14.41
C TRP A 107 29.21 -7.64 14.76
N ASP A 108 29.02 -8.37 15.86
CA ASP A 108 29.87 -9.48 16.28
C ASP A 108 29.40 -10.83 15.71
N ASP A 109 28.26 -10.86 15.02
CA ASP A 109 27.80 -12.06 14.31
C ASP A 109 28.86 -12.56 13.32
N THR A 110 29.11 -13.87 13.35
CA THR A 110 30.09 -14.53 12.49
C THR A 110 29.50 -15.04 11.18
N GLY A 111 28.16 -15.00 11.02
CA GLY A 111 27.43 -15.53 9.86
C GLY A 111 27.34 -17.06 9.86
N LYS A 112 27.44 -17.69 11.03
CA LYS A 112 27.34 -19.14 11.22
C LYS A 112 26.17 -19.48 12.14
N GLY A 113 25.08 -19.96 11.55
CA GLY A 113 23.84 -20.26 12.26
C GLY A 113 23.15 -18.99 12.77
N ASP A 114 21.98 -19.16 13.40
CA ASP A 114 21.20 -18.03 13.90
C ASP A 114 21.97 -17.28 14.99
N CYS A 115 22.15 -15.96 14.80
CA CYS A 115 22.81 -15.11 15.79
C CYS A 115 21.92 -14.90 17.02
N THR A 116 22.51 -15.04 18.22
CA THR A 116 21.80 -14.84 19.50
C THR A 116 22.51 -13.87 20.46
N GLY A 117 23.41 -13.00 19.98
CA GLY A 117 24.23 -12.07 20.79
C GLY A 117 23.48 -10.88 21.41
N ALA A 118 23.88 -9.63 21.17
CA ALA A 118 23.12 -8.42 21.56
C ALA A 118 22.87 -7.51 20.35
N GLY A 119 21.68 -6.93 20.23
CA GLY A 119 21.39 -6.04 19.10
C GLY A 119 22.14 -4.70 19.20
N ASP A 120 22.97 -4.39 18.19
CA ASP A 120 23.78 -3.17 18.11
C ASP A 120 23.11 -2.06 17.30
N HIS A 121 22.37 -2.42 16.26
CA HIS A 121 21.78 -1.48 15.32
C HIS A 121 20.42 -1.97 14.82
N ILE A 122 19.65 -1.07 14.22
CA ILE A 122 18.34 -1.40 13.66
C ILE A 122 17.95 -0.44 12.54
N GLY A 123 17.26 -0.97 11.53
CA GLY A 123 16.62 -0.18 10.48
C GLY A 123 15.39 -0.89 9.92
N ILE A 124 14.65 -0.22 9.03
CA ILE A 124 13.44 -0.78 8.41
C ILE A 124 13.76 -1.34 7.03
N VAL A 125 13.30 -2.55 6.75
CA VAL A 125 13.34 -3.14 5.41
C VAL A 125 12.44 -2.33 4.48
N THR A 126 13.02 -1.69 3.47
CA THR A 126 12.28 -0.84 2.52
C THR A 126 12.19 -1.40 1.11
N GLN A 127 13.00 -2.41 0.78
CA GLN A 127 12.91 -3.15 -0.48
C GLN A 127 13.36 -4.60 -0.27
N VAL A 128 12.75 -5.54 -1.00
CA VAL A 128 13.17 -6.95 -1.03
C VAL A 128 13.31 -7.37 -2.49
N ASN A 129 14.44 -8.00 -2.83
CA ASN A 129 14.69 -8.62 -4.13
C ASN A 129 14.98 -10.10 -3.90
N SER A 130 13.93 -10.91 -3.86
CA SER A 130 14.02 -12.35 -3.59
C SER A 130 14.81 -13.10 -4.66
N THR A 131 14.72 -12.67 -5.93
CA THR A 131 15.49 -13.26 -7.04
C THR A 131 16.99 -13.06 -6.85
N ALA A 132 17.39 -11.88 -6.38
CA ALA A 132 18.79 -11.58 -6.07
C ALA A 132 19.22 -12.05 -4.67
N GLY A 133 18.30 -12.59 -3.86
CA GLY A 133 18.58 -12.99 -2.48
C GLY A 133 18.97 -11.83 -1.57
N THR A 134 18.46 -10.61 -1.82
CA THR A 134 18.86 -9.39 -1.09
C THR A 134 17.67 -8.57 -0.61
N PHE A 135 17.91 -7.69 0.35
CA PHE A 135 16.97 -6.67 0.80
C PHE A 135 17.69 -5.36 1.10
N VAL A 136 16.96 -4.24 1.13
CA VAL A 136 17.47 -2.91 1.46
C VAL A 136 16.85 -2.46 2.77
N VAL A 137 17.69 -2.00 3.69
CA VAL A 137 17.28 -1.42 4.97
C VAL A 137 17.55 0.07 4.95
N THR A 138 16.57 0.88 5.34
CA THR A 138 16.75 2.31 5.62
C THR A 138 16.93 2.49 7.12
N GLU A 139 18.00 3.17 7.52
CA GLU A 139 18.49 3.16 8.91
C GLU A 139 18.90 4.57 9.35
N GLY A 140 18.63 4.91 10.60
CA GLY A 140 19.12 6.13 11.23
C GLY A 140 20.45 5.94 11.95
N ASN A 141 21.20 7.02 12.14
CA ASN A 141 22.46 7.02 12.87
C ASN A 141 23.52 6.06 12.30
N MET A 142 23.55 5.92 10.96
CA MET A 142 24.69 5.30 10.28
C MET A 142 25.96 6.13 10.49
N SER A 143 27.12 5.60 10.08
CA SER A 143 28.40 6.32 10.13
C SER A 143 28.28 7.75 9.57
N GLY A 144 28.77 8.73 10.36
CA GLY A 144 28.54 10.16 10.13
C GLY A 144 27.25 10.72 10.73
N GLY A 145 26.51 9.92 11.52
CA GLY A 145 25.24 10.32 12.13
C GLY A 145 24.17 10.61 11.08
N LYS A 146 24.09 9.77 10.04
CA LYS A 146 23.19 9.98 8.89
C LYS A 146 22.08 8.94 8.83
N VAL A 147 20.96 9.32 8.20
CA VAL A 147 19.96 8.36 7.70
C VAL A 147 20.34 7.94 6.29
N GLY A 148 20.46 6.64 6.05
CA GLY A 148 20.86 6.12 4.75
C GLY A 148 20.29 4.72 4.49
N LYS A 149 20.75 4.11 3.40
CA LYS A 149 20.33 2.78 2.97
C LYS A 149 21.50 1.81 3.01
N ARG A 150 21.22 0.56 3.33
CA ARG A 150 22.15 -0.57 3.28
C ARG A 150 21.50 -1.74 2.56
N THR A 151 22.22 -2.32 1.60
CA THR A 151 21.81 -3.59 0.99
C THR A 151 22.41 -4.74 1.77
N MET A 152 21.57 -5.71 2.14
CA MET A 152 21.93 -6.91 2.89
C MET A 152 21.59 -8.14 2.06
N ALA A 153 22.41 -9.19 2.19
CA ALA A 153 22.03 -10.51 1.69
C ALA A 153 21.07 -11.18 2.69
N ILE A 154 20.06 -11.87 2.18
CA ILE A 154 19.24 -12.78 2.99
C ILE A 154 20.16 -13.89 3.51
N ASN A 155 20.02 -14.28 4.77
CA ASN A 155 20.93 -15.23 5.42
C ASN A 155 22.40 -14.75 5.42
N GLY A 156 22.59 -13.43 5.45
CA GLY A 156 23.89 -12.78 5.44
C GLY A 156 24.39 -12.47 6.86
N LYS A 157 25.71 -12.27 6.96
CA LYS A 157 26.38 -11.86 8.20
C LYS A 157 25.79 -10.55 8.76
N TYR A 158 25.84 -10.42 10.09
CA TYR A 158 25.41 -9.27 10.88
C TYR A 158 23.90 -9.18 11.08
N ILE A 159 23.12 -10.16 10.63
CA ILE A 159 21.69 -10.18 10.86
C ILE A 159 21.45 -10.87 12.19
N ARG A 160 20.94 -10.11 13.15
CA ARG A 160 20.52 -10.70 14.42
C ARG A 160 19.15 -11.35 14.31
N GLY A 161 18.28 -10.73 13.53
CA GLY A 161 16.90 -11.14 13.39
C GLY A 161 16.02 -9.96 13.04
N PHE A 162 14.71 -10.19 13.08
CA PHE A 162 13.74 -9.27 12.53
C PHE A 162 12.60 -8.99 13.49
N ILE A 163 12.15 -7.73 13.50
CA ILE A 163 10.86 -7.34 14.04
C ILE A 163 9.86 -7.40 12.89
N CYS A 164 8.95 -8.38 12.96
CA CYS A 164 7.95 -8.69 11.95
C CYS A 164 6.54 -8.52 12.52
N PRO A 165 6.01 -7.28 12.61
CA PRO A 165 4.62 -7.05 12.96
C PRO A 165 3.68 -7.79 12.00
N ASP A 166 2.54 -8.27 12.50
CA ASP A 166 1.48 -8.82 11.67
C ASP A 166 0.76 -7.69 10.93
N PHE A 167 1.36 -7.23 9.83
CA PHE A 167 0.83 -6.12 9.03
C PHE A 167 -0.56 -6.41 8.48
N ALA A 168 -0.93 -7.68 8.24
CA ALA A 168 -2.26 -8.05 7.80
C ALA A 168 -3.30 -7.78 8.90
N ALA A 169 -3.05 -8.29 10.11
CA ALA A 169 -3.92 -8.06 11.26
C ALA A 169 -3.94 -6.58 11.68
N ILE A 170 -2.81 -5.89 11.62
CA ILE A 170 -2.72 -4.47 11.92
C ILE A 170 -3.49 -3.66 10.89
N ALA A 171 -3.33 -3.92 9.59
CA ALA A 171 -4.09 -3.25 8.54
C ALA A 171 -5.59 -3.47 8.71
N LYS A 172 -6.01 -4.69 9.09
CA LYS A 172 -7.42 -4.99 9.42
C LYS A 172 -7.90 -4.20 10.64
N LYS A 173 -7.11 -4.09 11.71
CA LYS A 173 -7.46 -3.33 12.93
C LYS A 173 -7.48 -1.83 12.70
N LEU A 174 -6.51 -1.29 11.96
CA LEU A 174 -6.47 0.12 11.56
C LEU A 174 -7.62 0.45 10.58
N GLY A 175 -8.04 -0.50 9.75
CA GLY A 175 -9.26 -0.39 8.94
C GLY A 175 -10.56 -0.55 9.73
N GLY A 176 -10.51 -1.16 10.92
CA GLY A 176 -11.66 -1.42 11.80
C GLY A 176 -11.82 -0.45 12.98
N THR A 177 -10.85 0.42 13.23
CA THR A 177 -10.85 1.40 14.33
C THR A 177 -10.90 2.80 13.75
N SER A 178 -12.10 3.36 13.58
CA SER A 178 -12.29 4.79 13.37
C SER A 178 -13.62 5.24 13.96
N GLY A 179 -13.58 5.68 15.22
CA GLY A 179 -14.26 6.91 15.56
C GLY A 179 -13.47 8.05 14.91
N GLY A 180 -14.07 8.69 13.90
CA GLY A 180 -13.55 9.91 13.27
C GLY A 180 -12.88 9.73 11.90
N THR A 181 -13.64 10.09 10.85
CA THR A 181 -13.23 10.54 9.51
C THR A 181 -12.51 9.56 8.55
N ALA A 182 -13.31 8.94 7.66
CA ALA A 182 -13.10 8.55 6.23
C ALA A 182 -11.65 8.51 5.67
N THR A 183 -11.09 7.48 4.99
CA THR A 183 -11.55 6.26 4.30
C THR A 183 -10.35 5.31 4.08
N ALA A 184 -10.52 3.99 4.21
CA ALA A 184 -10.08 2.93 3.26
C ALA A 184 -10.05 1.54 3.92
N GLY A 185 -11.05 0.73 3.60
CA GLY A 185 -11.31 -0.63 4.14
C GLY A 185 -12.78 -1.03 4.00
N GLY A 186 -13.64 -0.09 3.64
CA GLY A 186 -15.00 -0.36 3.18
C GLY A 186 -15.03 -0.85 1.73
N PRO A 187 -16.20 -1.33 1.27
CA PRO A 187 -16.38 -1.78 -0.10
C PRO A 187 -16.00 -0.68 -1.10
N THR A 188 -15.40 -1.08 -2.21
CA THR A 188 -15.06 -0.23 -3.37
C THR A 188 -16.27 -0.01 -4.27
N VAL A 189 -17.25 -0.91 -4.22
CA VAL A 189 -18.50 -0.87 -4.98
C VAL A 189 -19.72 -1.19 -4.11
N TYR A 190 -20.88 -0.70 -4.52
CA TYR A 190 -22.16 -0.98 -3.87
C TYR A 190 -23.23 -1.34 -4.88
N THR A 191 -23.96 -2.43 -4.63
CA THR A 191 -25.16 -2.77 -5.41
C THR A 191 -26.37 -2.14 -4.75
N VAL A 192 -27.02 -1.21 -5.44
CA VAL A 192 -28.20 -0.48 -4.97
C VAL A 192 -29.32 -1.44 -4.62
N LYS A 193 -29.93 -1.27 -3.45
CA LYS A 193 -31.07 -2.06 -2.97
C LYS A 193 -32.37 -1.27 -3.12
N SER A 194 -33.50 -1.97 -3.06
CA SER A 194 -34.81 -1.33 -3.06
C SER A 194 -34.92 -0.35 -1.89
N GLY A 195 -35.35 0.89 -2.18
CA GLY A 195 -35.47 1.97 -1.18
C GLY A 195 -34.17 2.73 -0.89
N ASP A 196 -33.08 2.47 -1.60
CA ASP A 196 -31.86 3.28 -1.47
C ASP A 196 -31.94 4.59 -2.26
N THR A 197 -31.26 5.60 -1.75
CA THR A 197 -31.01 6.89 -2.42
C THR A 197 -29.50 7.16 -2.45
N LEU A 198 -29.03 8.00 -3.38
CA LEU A 198 -27.61 8.39 -3.38
C LEU A 198 -27.19 9.06 -2.08
N SER A 199 -28.08 9.84 -1.44
CA SER A 199 -27.80 10.49 -0.16
C SER A 199 -27.58 9.49 0.98
N LYS A 200 -28.41 8.45 1.07
CA LYS A 200 -28.27 7.39 2.08
C LYS A 200 -27.00 6.59 1.87
N ILE A 201 -26.70 6.22 0.62
CA ILE A 201 -25.47 5.50 0.26
C ILE A 201 -24.25 6.36 0.58
N ALA A 202 -24.23 7.63 0.14
CA ALA A 202 -23.14 8.56 0.40
C ALA A 202 -22.86 8.72 1.90
N SER A 203 -23.91 8.92 2.70
CA SER A 203 -23.81 9.03 4.16
C SER A 203 -23.29 7.74 4.80
N THR A 204 -23.73 6.56 4.31
CA THR A 204 -23.30 5.26 4.83
C THR A 204 -21.82 5.00 4.58
N TYR A 205 -21.32 5.39 3.40
CA TYR A 205 -19.96 5.10 2.95
C TYR A 205 -18.99 6.28 3.10
N GLY A 206 -19.41 7.37 3.76
CA GLY A 206 -18.54 8.51 4.04
C GLY A 206 -18.08 9.27 2.79
N THR A 207 -18.95 9.41 1.80
CA THR A 207 -18.71 10.19 0.57
C THR A 207 -19.86 11.20 0.35
N THR A 208 -19.89 11.90 -0.78
CA THR A 208 -20.95 12.86 -1.11
C THR A 208 -21.80 12.39 -2.29
N VAL A 209 -23.02 12.90 -2.41
CA VAL A 209 -23.89 12.65 -3.58
C VAL A 209 -23.21 13.10 -4.86
N ASP A 210 -22.52 14.25 -4.83
CA ASP A 210 -21.80 14.78 -6.00
C ASP A 210 -20.63 13.88 -6.40
N THR A 211 -19.82 13.45 -5.42
CA THR A 211 -18.74 12.49 -5.69
C THR A 211 -19.28 11.19 -6.29
N LEU A 212 -20.34 10.60 -5.69
CA LEU A 212 -20.94 9.37 -6.24
C LEU A 212 -21.48 9.56 -7.66
N ALA A 213 -22.13 10.71 -7.91
CA ALA A 213 -22.69 11.01 -9.21
C ALA A 213 -21.59 11.22 -10.26
N GLU A 214 -20.52 11.93 -9.92
CA GLU A 214 -19.40 12.19 -10.81
C GLU A 214 -18.68 10.89 -11.19
N ILE A 215 -18.23 10.11 -10.19
CA ILE A 215 -17.43 8.90 -10.47
C ILE A 215 -18.25 7.83 -11.21
N ASN A 216 -19.58 7.81 -11.06
CA ASN A 216 -20.47 6.88 -11.76
C ASN A 216 -21.18 7.48 -12.98
N ALA A 217 -20.83 8.71 -13.40
CA ALA A 217 -21.48 9.42 -14.51
C ALA A 217 -23.02 9.53 -14.41
N ILE A 218 -23.56 9.65 -13.19
CA ILE A 218 -25.00 9.78 -12.93
C ILE A 218 -25.45 11.21 -13.22
N GLN A 219 -26.26 11.37 -14.26
CA GLN A 219 -26.81 12.67 -14.65
C GLN A 219 -27.92 13.14 -13.69
N ASN A 220 -28.88 12.25 -13.41
CA ASN A 220 -29.98 12.55 -12.48
C ASN A 220 -29.70 11.93 -11.10
N ARG A 221 -29.24 12.77 -10.16
CA ARG A 221 -28.90 12.39 -8.78
C ARG A 221 -30.08 11.78 -7.99
N ASN A 222 -31.31 12.02 -8.45
CA ASN A 222 -32.51 11.51 -7.81
C ASN A 222 -32.99 10.17 -8.41
N LEU A 223 -32.27 9.61 -9.39
CA LEU A 223 -32.66 8.40 -10.09
C LEU A 223 -31.54 7.36 -10.09
N ILE A 224 -31.62 6.44 -9.12
CA ILE A 224 -30.86 5.17 -9.11
C ILE A 224 -31.83 3.99 -9.10
N ARG A 225 -31.40 2.84 -9.62
CA ARG A 225 -32.25 1.64 -9.71
C ARG A 225 -31.69 0.52 -8.85
N ALA A 226 -32.58 -0.25 -8.21
CA ALA A 226 -32.17 -1.48 -7.53
C ALA A 226 -31.43 -2.41 -8.51
N GLY A 227 -30.33 -3.00 -8.06
CA GLY A 227 -29.41 -3.80 -8.88
C GLY A 227 -28.33 -2.99 -9.60
N GLN A 228 -28.39 -1.66 -9.59
CA GLN A 228 -27.32 -0.82 -10.15
C GLN A 228 -26.05 -0.95 -9.29
N VAL A 229 -24.92 -1.25 -9.92
CA VAL A 229 -23.61 -1.28 -9.24
C VAL A 229 -22.97 0.11 -9.33
N LEU A 230 -22.57 0.65 -8.19
CA LEU A 230 -21.93 1.97 -8.05
C LEU A 230 -20.51 1.81 -7.55
N MET A 231 -19.56 2.53 -8.15
CA MET A 231 -18.27 2.79 -7.52
C MET A 231 -18.48 3.70 -6.31
N LEU A 232 -17.74 3.46 -5.24
CA LEU A 232 -17.73 4.28 -4.03
C LEU A 232 -16.48 5.17 -3.95
N GLN A 233 -15.47 4.92 -4.79
CA GLN A 233 -14.19 5.62 -4.82
C GLN A 233 -13.74 5.79 -6.28
N ASP A 234 -12.98 6.85 -6.59
CA ASP A 234 -12.40 7.07 -7.92
C ASP A 234 -11.03 6.38 -8.06
N THR A 235 -11.01 5.04 -8.06
CA THR A 235 -9.77 4.25 -8.11
C THR A 235 -9.82 3.18 -9.21
N PRO A 236 -8.67 2.73 -9.74
CA PRO A 236 -8.62 1.59 -10.63
C PRO A 236 -9.28 0.33 -10.04
N GLN A 237 -9.08 0.09 -8.74
CA GLN A 237 -9.70 -1.04 -8.04
C GLN A 237 -11.24 -0.94 -8.06
N ALA A 238 -11.82 0.21 -7.71
CA ALA A 238 -13.28 0.35 -7.74
C ALA A 238 -13.87 0.19 -9.15
N ALA A 239 -13.14 0.63 -10.17
CA ALA A 239 -13.52 0.43 -11.56
C ALA A 239 -13.46 -1.06 -11.95
N ALA A 240 -12.37 -1.75 -11.61
CA ALA A 240 -12.19 -3.17 -11.88
C ALA A 240 -13.24 -4.02 -11.15
N ASP A 241 -13.48 -3.76 -9.86
CA ASP A 241 -14.49 -4.45 -9.05
C ASP A 241 -15.90 -4.24 -9.61
N LYS A 242 -16.22 -3.03 -10.09
CA LYS A 242 -17.51 -2.76 -10.74
C LYS A 242 -17.64 -3.57 -12.02
N LEU A 243 -16.61 -3.62 -12.85
CA LEU A 243 -16.61 -4.38 -14.10
C LEU A 243 -16.70 -5.89 -13.86
N GLU A 244 -16.07 -6.42 -12.81
CA GLU A 244 -16.22 -7.81 -12.37
C GLU A 244 -17.64 -8.09 -11.87
N ALA A 245 -18.19 -7.23 -11.01
CA ALA A 245 -19.56 -7.37 -10.49
C ALA A 245 -20.62 -7.35 -11.60
N LEU A 246 -20.32 -6.68 -12.73
CA LEU A 246 -21.15 -6.68 -13.94
C LEU A 246 -20.91 -7.89 -14.86
N GLY A 247 -19.93 -8.75 -14.54
CA GLY A 247 -19.55 -9.94 -15.30
C GLY A 247 -18.72 -9.65 -16.56
N VAL A 248 -18.12 -8.46 -16.66
CA VAL A 248 -17.41 -8.00 -17.87
C VAL A 248 -15.99 -8.54 -17.89
N ILE A 249 -15.30 -8.46 -16.76
CA ILE A 249 -13.91 -8.89 -16.59
C ILE A 249 -13.80 -9.93 -15.47
N ASN A 250 -12.66 -10.60 -15.42
CA ASN A 250 -12.25 -11.44 -14.30
C ASN A 250 -10.96 -10.88 -13.70
N SER A 251 -10.64 -11.30 -12.48
CA SER A 251 -9.40 -10.94 -11.79
C SER A 251 -9.23 -9.41 -11.66
N PRO A 252 -10.13 -8.71 -10.94
CA PRO A 252 -10.11 -7.26 -10.83
C PRO A 252 -8.78 -6.74 -10.25
N ASP A 253 -8.21 -7.45 -9.27
CA ASP A 253 -6.92 -7.10 -8.65
C ASP A 253 -5.78 -7.08 -9.67
N TYR A 254 -5.76 -8.02 -10.63
CA TYR A 254 -4.74 -8.06 -11.68
C TYR A 254 -4.78 -6.78 -12.55
N TRP A 255 -5.98 -6.34 -12.92
CA TRP A 255 -6.15 -5.15 -13.75
C TRP A 255 -5.93 -3.86 -12.97
N ALA A 256 -6.36 -3.82 -11.72
CA ALA A 256 -6.13 -2.70 -10.82
C ALA A 256 -4.64 -2.52 -10.53
N ASP A 257 -3.92 -3.59 -10.20
CA ASP A 257 -2.46 -3.59 -9.97
C ASP A 257 -1.70 -3.17 -11.23
N ALA A 258 -2.10 -3.65 -12.41
CA ALA A 258 -1.47 -3.26 -13.67
C ALA A 258 -1.67 -1.78 -13.99
N ALA A 259 -2.85 -1.23 -13.68
CA ALA A 259 -3.16 0.17 -13.83
C ALA A 259 -2.38 1.05 -12.84
N GLU A 260 -2.39 0.70 -11.56
CA GLU A 260 -1.72 1.45 -10.49
C GLU A 260 -0.19 1.43 -10.64
N ALA A 261 0.37 0.28 -11.06
CA ALA A 261 1.80 0.17 -11.35
C ALA A 261 2.21 0.79 -12.70
N GLY A 262 1.26 1.35 -13.47
CA GLY A 262 1.54 1.97 -14.77
C GLY A 262 2.10 1.00 -15.82
N LYS A 263 1.82 -0.30 -15.69
CA LYS A 263 2.36 -1.34 -16.60
C LYS A 263 1.77 -1.25 -18.01
N VAL A 264 0.57 -0.72 -18.14
CA VAL A 264 -0.10 -0.42 -19.41
C VAL A 264 -0.51 1.05 -19.39
N GLN A 265 -0.01 1.81 -20.34
CA GLN A 265 -0.31 3.23 -20.44
C GLN A 265 -1.82 3.41 -20.66
N TYR A 266 -2.41 4.38 -19.96
CA TYR A 266 -3.84 4.70 -20.01
C TYR A 266 -4.81 3.64 -19.46
N LEU A 267 -4.33 2.53 -18.89
CA LEU A 267 -5.21 1.47 -18.37
C LEU A 267 -6.12 1.95 -17.24
N GLU A 268 -5.64 2.78 -16.31
CA GLU A 268 -6.49 3.40 -15.28
C GLU A 268 -7.67 4.16 -15.91
N ILE A 269 -7.38 5.01 -16.91
CA ILE A 269 -8.39 5.84 -17.57
C ILE A 269 -9.39 4.96 -18.30
N LEU A 270 -8.92 3.93 -19.00
CA LEU A 270 -9.75 2.94 -19.68
C LEU A 270 -10.71 2.26 -18.69
N LEU A 271 -10.21 1.73 -17.57
CA LEU A 271 -11.04 1.04 -16.58
C LEU A 271 -12.10 1.96 -15.99
N LYS A 272 -11.71 3.17 -15.57
CA LYS A 272 -12.64 4.16 -14.99
C LYS A 272 -13.73 4.58 -15.97
N LYS A 273 -13.36 4.91 -17.21
CA LYS A 273 -14.32 5.29 -18.27
C LYS A 273 -15.22 4.13 -18.66
N ALA A 274 -14.68 2.92 -18.77
CA ALA A 274 -15.48 1.73 -19.05
C ALA A 274 -16.48 1.45 -17.93
N ALA A 275 -16.07 1.56 -16.66
CA ALA A 275 -16.94 1.39 -15.50
C ALA A 275 -18.02 2.47 -15.38
N GLN A 276 -17.78 3.68 -15.90
CA GLN A 276 -18.81 4.73 -16.01
C GLN A 276 -19.87 4.42 -17.08
N THR A 277 -19.45 3.81 -18.19
CA THR A 277 -20.31 3.59 -19.37
C THR A 277 -21.07 2.26 -19.31
N ILE A 278 -20.44 1.20 -18.83
CA ILE A 278 -20.97 -0.17 -18.89
C ILE A 278 -21.98 -0.40 -17.75
N THR A 279 -23.13 -0.98 -18.09
CA THR A 279 -24.21 -1.29 -17.13
C THR A 279 -24.47 -2.78 -16.97
N LYS A 280 -23.91 -3.62 -17.85
CA LYS A 280 -23.99 -5.10 -17.82
C LYS A 280 -22.98 -5.71 -18.78
N ALA A 281 -22.59 -6.95 -18.55
CA ALA A 281 -21.87 -7.74 -19.54
C ALA A 281 -22.70 -7.98 -20.81
N LYS A 282 -21.99 -8.11 -21.93
CA LYS A 282 -22.50 -8.51 -23.25
C LYS A 282 -21.45 -9.42 -23.92
N PRO A 283 -21.80 -10.14 -25.00
CA PRO A 283 -20.83 -10.92 -25.75
C PRO A 283 -19.62 -10.07 -26.17
N ARG A 284 -18.41 -10.64 -26.04
CA ARG A 284 -17.16 -9.99 -26.41
C ARG A 284 -17.14 -9.71 -27.92
N THR A 285 -16.41 -8.68 -28.34
CA THR A 285 -16.09 -8.52 -29.77
C THR A 285 -15.19 -9.65 -30.25
N GLY A 286 -15.18 -9.89 -31.57
CA GLY A 286 -14.37 -10.96 -32.15
C GLY A 286 -12.88 -10.64 -32.17
N THR A 287 -12.54 -9.36 -32.21
CA THR A 287 -11.15 -8.88 -32.27
C THR A 287 -10.91 -7.66 -31.37
N PRO A 288 -9.65 -7.40 -30.96
CA PRO A 288 -9.29 -6.18 -30.24
C PRO A 288 -9.56 -4.91 -31.05
N GLN A 289 -9.43 -4.97 -32.37
CA GLN A 289 -9.70 -3.86 -33.30
C GLN A 289 -11.18 -3.45 -33.24
N GLU A 290 -12.08 -4.43 -33.31
CA GLU A 290 -13.51 -4.20 -33.11
C GLU A 290 -13.80 -3.66 -31.70
N GLY A 291 -13.10 -4.17 -30.69
CA GLY A 291 -13.23 -3.73 -29.31
C GLY A 291 -12.84 -2.27 -29.13
N VAL A 292 -11.67 -1.88 -29.65
CA VAL A 292 -11.17 -0.50 -29.67
C VAL A 292 -12.14 0.42 -30.41
N ALA A 293 -12.63 0.02 -31.58
CA ALA A 293 -13.60 0.82 -32.34
C ALA A 293 -14.90 1.06 -31.55
N ALA A 294 -15.43 0.04 -30.87
CA ALA A 294 -16.60 0.18 -30.01
C ALA A 294 -16.34 1.09 -28.81
N LEU A 295 -15.17 0.98 -28.18
CA LEU A 295 -14.76 1.84 -27.06
C LEU A 295 -14.59 3.31 -27.47
N VAL A 296 -14.08 3.58 -28.68
CA VAL A 296 -14.02 4.94 -29.24
C VAL A 296 -15.43 5.48 -29.48
N ALA A 297 -16.30 4.70 -30.13
CA ALA A 297 -17.67 5.12 -30.42
C ALA A 297 -18.47 5.42 -29.15
N ALA A 298 -18.18 4.70 -28.06
CA ALA A 298 -18.77 4.91 -26.73
C ALA A 298 -18.09 6.04 -25.92
N GLY A 299 -17.07 6.71 -26.47
CA GLY A 299 -16.33 7.78 -25.78
C GLY A 299 -15.48 7.30 -24.59
N VAL A 300 -15.18 6.00 -24.51
CA VAL A 300 -14.39 5.40 -23.43
C VAL A 300 -12.89 5.64 -23.63
N ILE A 301 -12.43 5.63 -24.89
CA ILE A 301 -11.05 5.95 -25.25
C ILE A 301 -11.01 6.98 -26.37
N ASN A 302 -9.95 7.79 -26.39
CA ASN A 302 -9.67 8.80 -27.42
C ASN A 302 -8.29 8.60 -28.08
N THR A 303 -7.59 7.52 -27.75
CA THR A 303 -6.25 7.18 -28.24
C THR A 303 -6.23 5.82 -28.95
N PRO A 304 -7.06 5.59 -29.99
CA PRO A 304 -7.18 4.27 -30.64
C PRO A 304 -5.83 3.73 -31.14
N ASP A 305 -4.97 4.58 -31.68
CA ASP A 305 -3.66 4.18 -32.23
C ASP A 305 -2.77 3.52 -31.17
N TYR A 306 -2.80 4.01 -29.93
CA TYR A 306 -2.06 3.40 -28.83
C TYR A 306 -2.53 1.96 -28.58
N TRP A 307 -3.84 1.76 -28.43
CA TRP A 307 -4.40 0.45 -28.14
C TRP A 307 -4.20 -0.53 -29.29
N LEU A 308 -4.34 -0.07 -30.53
CA LEU A 308 -4.12 -0.87 -31.73
C LEU A 308 -2.64 -1.28 -31.91
N ALA A 309 -1.71 -0.47 -31.44
CA ALA A 309 -0.28 -0.78 -31.51
C ALA A 309 0.23 -1.63 -30.34
N ASN A 310 -0.52 -1.75 -29.23
CA ASN A 310 -0.01 -2.32 -27.97
C ASN A 310 -0.88 -3.43 -27.38
N TYR A 311 -1.99 -3.83 -27.99
CA TYR A 311 -2.94 -4.79 -27.41
C TYR A 311 -2.33 -6.17 -27.08
N ASP A 312 -1.21 -6.53 -27.71
CA ASP A 312 -0.49 -7.79 -27.54
C ASP A 312 0.77 -7.67 -26.67
N THR A 313 1.07 -6.48 -26.16
CA THR A 313 2.30 -6.22 -25.37
C THR A 313 2.15 -6.53 -23.87
N PHE A 314 0.92 -6.75 -23.40
CA PHE A 314 0.63 -7.08 -22.01
C PHE A 314 -0.31 -8.29 -21.93
N PRO A 315 -0.08 -9.25 -21.00
CA PRO A 315 -0.87 -10.48 -20.98
C PRO A 315 -2.37 -10.22 -20.84
N SER A 316 -3.14 -10.80 -21.76
CA SER A 316 -4.60 -10.73 -21.85
C SER A 316 -5.19 -9.33 -22.12
N LEU A 317 -4.37 -8.35 -22.51
CA LEU A 317 -4.86 -7.01 -22.83
C LEU A 317 -5.79 -7.01 -24.05
N ASP A 318 -5.49 -7.82 -25.04
CA ASP A 318 -6.34 -8.14 -26.18
C ASP A 318 -7.74 -8.61 -25.74
N LEU A 319 -7.79 -9.56 -24.79
CA LEU A 319 -9.03 -10.11 -24.25
C LEU A 319 -9.81 -9.07 -23.43
N LEU A 320 -9.11 -8.21 -22.68
CA LEU A 320 -9.73 -7.09 -21.97
C LEU A 320 -10.43 -6.15 -22.96
N LEU A 321 -9.73 -5.73 -24.02
CA LEU A 321 -10.28 -4.82 -25.04
C LEU A 321 -11.51 -5.43 -25.71
N CYS A 322 -11.49 -6.74 -26.01
CA CYS A 322 -12.66 -7.44 -26.55
C CYS A 322 -13.84 -7.49 -25.57
N ALA A 323 -13.57 -7.70 -24.29
CA ALA A 323 -14.60 -7.77 -23.25
C ALA A 323 -15.26 -6.40 -23.02
N LEU A 324 -14.44 -5.35 -22.84
CA LEU A 324 -14.94 -3.99 -22.65
C LEU A 324 -15.68 -3.50 -23.91
N GLY A 325 -15.11 -3.72 -25.10
CA GLY A 325 -15.71 -3.36 -26.38
C GLY A 325 -17.05 -4.03 -26.63
N GLY A 326 -17.18 -5.30 -26.26
CA GLY A 326 -18.45 -6.03 -26.33
C GLY A 326 -19.51 -5.43 -25.40
N ALA A 327 -19.11 -5.07 -24.18
CA ALA A 327 -20.03 -4.55 -23.16
C ALA A 327 -20.57 -3.14 -23.46
N VAL A 328 -19.81 -2.29 -24.16
CA VAL A 328 -20.26 -0.94 -24.55
C VAL A 328 -21.16 -0.93 -25.79
N LYS A 329 -21.10 -1.95 -26.64
CA LYS A 329 -21.91 -2.11 -27.86
C LYS A 329 -23.34 -2.52 -27.55
#